data_AF-A0A931ZK93-F1
#
_entry.id   AF-A0A931ZK93-F1
#
_cell.length_a   1.000
_cell.length_b   1.000
_cell.length_c   1.000
_cell.angle_alpha   90.00
_cell.angle_beta   90.00
_cell.angle_gamma   90.00
#
_symmetry.space_group_name_H-M   'P 1'
#
loop_
_entity.id
_entity.type
_entity.pdbx_description
1 polymer ?
#
loop_
_entity_poly.entity_id
_entity_poly.type
_entity_poly.pdbx_seq_one_letter_code
_entity_poly.pdbx_strand_id
1 'polypeptide(L)'
;MNQKKIEETIGKAIYNLFDKQPNIFSFTSQTHQTEWNLGHHLAEEISDLWPEFDCDVDVVKTNFANNRPDIILHKRGKQSDNFLVIELKKDDTSNELGDDTRKIQQEWFQTPLLYKWGAIININSDKTYYIKVFKNGPNSYE
;
A
#
# COMPACT_ATOMS: atom_id res chain seq x y z
N MET A 1 -8.26 -14.77 3.05
CA MET A 1 -7.39 -13.91 3.89
C MET A 1 -8.26 -13.01 4.77
N ASN A 2 -7.88 -12.81 6.04
CA ASN A 2 -8.51 -11.85 6.97
C ASN A 2 -7.55 -10.68 7.23
N GLN A 3 -8.03 -9.62 7.89
CA GLN A 3 -7.25 -8.41 8.18
C GLN A 3 -5.90 -8.71 8.82
N LYS A 4 -5.90 -9.45 9.94
CA LYS A 4 -4.68 -9.80 10.68
C LYS A 4 -3.64 -10.50 9.80
N LYS A 5 -4.07 -11.44 8.94
CA LYS A 5 -3.14 -12.15 8.06
C LYS A 5 -2.52 -11.24 7.00
N ILE A 6 -3.26 -10.23 6.53
CA ILE A 6 -2.75 -9.22 5.60
C ILE A 6 -1.70 -8.35 6.32
N GLU A 7 -2.02 -7.85 7.51
CA GLU A 7 -1.10 -7.06 8.35
C GLU A 7 0.20 -7.82 8.63
N GLU A 8 0.11 -9.08 9.06
CA GLU A 8 1.27 -9.95 9.30
C GLU A 8 2.13 -10.16 8.04
N THR A 9 1.50 -10.28 6.88
CA THR A 9 2.22 -10.53 5.62
C THR A 9 2.90 -9.25 5.12
N ILE A 10 2.25 -8.09 5.23
CA ILE A 10 2.88 -6.79 4.96
C ILE A 10 4.04 -6.56 5.94
N GLY A 11 3.86 -6.84 7.23
CA GLY A 11 4.94 -6.73 8.22
C GLY A 11 6.14 -7.61 7.89
N LYS A 12 5.89 -8.84 7.38
CA LYS A 12 6.95 -9.71 6.87
C LYS A 12 7.63 -9.12 5.63
N ALA A 13 6.90 -8.51 4.70
CA ALA A 13 7.49 -7.84 3.53
C ALA A 13 8.42 -6.69 3.94
N ILE A 14 7.98 -5.83 4.88
CA ILE A 14 8.80 -4.74 5.44
C ILE A 14 10.06 -5.28 6.14
N TYR A 15 9.91 -6.36 6.91
CA TYR A 15 11.06 -7.03 7.54
C TYR A 15 12.06 -7.51 6.49
N ASN A 16 11.59 -8.23 5.46
CA ASN A 16 12.46 -8.71 4.37
C ASN A 16 13.15 -7.55 3.63
N LEU A 17 12.44 -6.44 3.38
CA LEU A 17 13.00 -5.24 2.78
C LEU A 17 14.20 -4.73 3.58
N PHE A 18 14.06 -4.61 4.90
CA PHE A 18 15.14 -4.13 5.75
C PHE A 18 16.30 -5.11 5.90
N ASP A 19 16.02 -6.41 5.84
CA ASP A 19 17.03 -7.47 5.90
C ASP A 19 17.87 -7.51 4.60
N LYS A 20 17.19 -7.50 3.44
CA LYS A 20 17.83 -7.50 2.11
C LYS A 20 18.50 -6.17 1.77
N GLN A 21 17.93 -5.06 2.23
CA GLN A 21 18.40 -3.70 1.93
C GLN A 21 18.67 -2.92 3.23
N PRO A 22 19.71 -3.28 4.00
CA PRO A 22 19.98 -2.68 5.30
C PRO A 22 20.32 -1.18 5.24
N ASN A 23 20.72 -0.68 4.08
CA ASN A 23 21.08 0.71 3.80
C ASN A 23 20.01 1.47 2.98
N ILE A 24 18.76 0.98 2.92
CA ILE A 24 17.66 1.58 2.14
C ILE A 24 17.41 3.07 2.41
N PHE A 25 17.79 3.57 3.58
CA PHE A 25 17.67 4.99 3.96
C PHE A 25 19.00 5.78 3.97
N SER A 26 20.11 5.14 3.59
CA SER A 26 21.44 5.74 3.65
C SER A 26 21.77 6.52 2.37
N PHE A 27 21.22 7.73 2.28
CA PHE A 27 21.44 8.62 1.13
C PHE A 27 22.59 9.61 1.34
N THR A 28 23.21 10.02 0.23
CA THR A 28 24.20 11.11 0.19
C THR A 28 23.52 12.47 0.00
N SER A 29 24.28 13.55 0.04
CA SER A 29 23.76 14.90 -0.29
C SER A 29 23.25 15.04 -1.74
N GLN A 30 23.56 14.10 -2.63
CA GLN A 30 23.17 14.12 -4.05
C GLN A 30 21.99 13.21 -4.37
N THR A 31 21.49 12.45 -3.38
CA THR A 31 20.45 11.42 -3.58
C THR A 31 19.41 11.52 -2.49
N HIS A 32 18.17 11.15 -2.79
CA HIS A 32 17.10 11.05 -1.80
C HIS A 32 16.14 9.94 -2.21
N GLN A 33 15.31 9.47 -1.28
CA GLN A 33 14.24 8.52 -1.56
C GLN A 33 12.88 9.14 -1.32
N THR A 34 12.08 9.09 -2.36
CA THR A 34 10.66 9.40 -2.32
C THR A 34 9.86 8.19 -1.89
N GLU A 35 8.60 8.41 -1.51
CA GLU A 35 7.63 7.34 -1.26
C GLU A 35 7.49 6.41 -2.47
N TRP A 36 7.60 6.93 -3.69
CA TRP A 36 7.56 6.11 -4.90
C TRP A 36 8.73 5.11 -4.98
N ASN A 37 9.97 5.56 -4.70
CA ASN A 37 11.11 4.65 -4.69
C ASN A 37 10.97 3.61 -3.57
N LEU A 38 10.52 4.01 -2.38
CA LEU A 38 10.28 3.08 -1.27
C LEU A 38 9.17 2.06 -1.62
N GLY A 39 8.08 2.54 -2.24
CA GLY A 39 6.95 1.74 -2.67
C GLY A 39 7.34 0.70 -3.72
N HIS A 40 8.25 1.04 -4.64
CA HIS A 40 8.81 0.08 -5.59
C HIS A 40 9.54 -1.08 -4.89
N HIS A 41 10.44 -0.78 -3.95
CA HIS A 41 11.17 -1.82 -3.21
C HIS A 41 10.25 -2.66 -2.32
N LEU A 42 9.26 -2.03 -1.67
CA LEU A 42 8.29 -2.76 -0.86
C LEU A 42 7.38 -3.65 -1.71
N ALA A 43 6.99 -3.20 -2.91
CA ALA A 43 6.14 -3.97 -3.82
C ALA A 43 6.82 -5.27 -4.29
N GLU A 44 8.14 -5.28 -4.46
CA GLU A 44 8.93 -6.49 -4.77
C GLU A 44 8.77 -7.54 -3.66
N GLU A 45 8.98 -7.14 -2.40
CA GLU A 45 8.84 -8.04 -1.24
C GLU A 45 7.40 -8.53 -1.04
N ILE A 46 6.42 -7.67 -1.32
CA ILE A 46 5.00 -8.02 -1.27
C ILE A 46 4.66 -9.06 -2.35
N SER A 47 5.17 -8.87 -3.57
CA SER A 47 4.92 -9.75 -4.71
C SER A 47 5.44 -11.17 -4.45
N ASP A 48 6.60 -11.30 -3.81
CA ASP A 48 7.18 -12.60 -3.44
C ASP A 48 6.29 -13.39 -2.45
N LEU A 49 5.58 -12.68 -1.57
CA LEU A 49 4.73 -13.30 -0.54
C LEU A 49 3.31 -13.61 -1.03
N TRP A 50 2.89 -13.01 -2.15
CA TRP A 50 1.57 -13.20 -2.76
C TRP A 50 1.66 -13.40 -4.28
N PRO A 51 2.32 -14.47 -4.74
CA PRO A 51 2.55 -14.73 -6.17
C PRO A 51 1.27 -14.99 -6.96
N GLU A 52 0.13 -15.20 -6.30
CA GLU A 52 -1.16 -15.38 -6.96
C GLU A 52 -1.82 -14.08 -7.45
N PHE A 53 -1.27 -12.91 -7.09
CA PHE A 53 -1.76 -11.60 -7.51
C PHE A 53 -0.72 -10.88 -8.38
N ASP A 54 -1.21 -10.09 -9.33
CA ASP A 54 -0.42 -9.04 -9.96
C ASP A 54 -0.16 -7.94 -8.92
N CYS A 55 1.11 -7.55 -8.72
CA CYS A 55 1.53 -6.45 -7.84
C CYS A 55 2.01 -5.29 -8.71
N ASP A 56 1.20 -4.23 -8.83
CA ASP A 56 1.54 -3.08 -9.67
C ASP A 56 1.73 -1.81 -8.79
N VAL A 57 2.66 -0.94 -9.20
CA VAL A 57 2.99 0.33 -8.54
C VAL A 57 2.56 1.51 -9.42
N ASP A 58 2.09 2.60 -8.80
CA ASP A 58 1.73 3.87 -9.48
C ASP A 58 0.74 3.70 -10.65
N VAL A 59 -0.27 2.84 -10.48
CA VAL A 59 -1.23 2.54 -11.55
C VAL A 59 -2.27 3.64 -11.67
N VAL A 60 -2.33 4.29 -12.84
CA VAL A 60 -3.33 5.31 -13.16
C VAL A 60 -4.74 4.74 -13.17
N LYS A 61 -5.63 5.31 -12.37
CA LYS A 61 -7.07 5.02 -12.39
C LYS A 61 -7.80 6.11 -13.17
N THR A 62 -7.98 5.89 -14.47
CA THR A 62 -8.55 6.89 -15.39
C THR A 62 -9.97 7.35 -15.03
N ASN A 63 -10.76 6.49 -14.39
CA ASN A 63 -12.11 6.83 -13.91
C ASN A 63 -12.12 7.66 -12.62
N PHE A 64 -10.95 7.90 -12.00
CA PHE A 64 -10.79 8.61 -10.73
C PHE A 64 -9.80 9.76 -10.90
N ALA A 65 -10.07 10.67 -11.84
CA ALA A 65 -9.24 11.85 -12.11
C ALA A 65 -7.74 11.57 -12.36
N ASN A 66 -7.41 10.36 -12.85
CA ASN A 66 -6.03 9.87 -12.99
C ASN A 66 -5.25 9.74 -11.67
N ASN A 67 -5.96 9.66 -10.54
CA ASN A 67 -5.37 9.34 -9.25
C ASN A 67 -4.71 7.97 -9.29
N ARG A 68 -3.72 7.80 -8.40
CA ARG A 68 -2.82 6.66 -8.38
C ARG A 68 -2.67 6.21 -6.93
N PRO A 69 -3.04 4.96 -6.61
CA PRO A 69 -2.55 4.34 -5.38
C PRO A 69 -1.08 3.97 -5.54
N ASP A 70 -0.37 3.89 -4.42
CA ASP A 70 1.06 3.58 -4.44
C ASP A 70 1.30 2.13 -4.88
N ILE A 71 0.58 1.18 -4.30
CA ILE A 71 0.68 -0.25 -4.63
C ILE A 71 -0.71 -0.88 -4.69
N ILE A 72 -0.93 -1.76 -5.67
CA ILE A 72 -2.14 -2.59 -5.77
C ILE A 72 -1.80 -4.07 -5.91
N LEU A 73 -2.65 -4.91 -5.32
CA LEU A 73 -2.72 -6.34 -5.61
C LEU A 73 -4.06 -6.65 -6.24
N HIS A 74 -4.03 -7.27 -7.42
CA HIS A 74 -5.21 -7.57 -8.22
C HIS A 74 -4.97 -8.78 -9.13
N LYS A 75 -5.97 -9.12 -9.95
CA LYS A 75 -5.75 -9.99 -11.12
C LYS A 75 -6.21 -9.25 -12.36
N ARG A 76 -5.35 -9.23 -13.39
CA ARG A 76 -5.67 -8.54 -14.64
C ARG A 76 -6.97 -9.05 -15.27
N GLY A 77 -7.74 -8.11 -15.82
CA GLY A 77 -8.92 -8.39 -16.63
C GLY A 77 -10.25 -8.53 -15.88
N LYS A 78 -10.26 -8.55 -14.54
CA LYS A 78 -11.51 -8.62 -13.75
C LYS A 78 -11.47 -7.74 -12.50
N GLN A 79 -12.39 -6.78 -12.42
CA GLN A 79 -12.53 -5.89 -11.26
C GLN A 79 -12.89 -6.64 -9.97
N SER A 80 -13.63 -7.76 -10.06
CA SER A 80 -13.97 -8.60 -8.90
C SER A 80 -12.74 -9.20 -8.20
N ASP A 81 -11.59 -9.18 -8.87
CA ASP A 81 -10.34 -9.72 -8.36
C ASP A 81 -9.39 -8.61 -7.84
N ASN A 82 -9.87 -7.36 -7.73
CA ASN A 82 -9.17 -6.27 -7.04
C ASN A 82 -9.11 -6.56 -5.53
N PHE A 83 -7.94 -6.94 -5.04
CA PHE A 83 -7.79 -7.52 -3.71
C PHE A 83 -7.39 -6.48 -2.66
N LEU A 84 -6.25 -5.83 -2.83
CA LEU A 84 -5.68 -4.90 -1.84
C LEU A 84 -5.17 -3.65 -2.56
N VAL A 85 -5.45 -2.50 -1.96
CA VAL A 85 -4.82 -1.23 -2.30
C VAL A 85 -4.04 -0.72 -1.10
N ILE A 86 -2.85 -0.18 -1.34
CA ILE A 86 -1.93 0.28 -0.30
C ILE A 86 -1.55 1.73 -0.59
N GLU A 87 -1.67 2.57 0.43
CA GLU A 87 -1.09 3.92 0.47
C GLU A 87 0.11 3.88 1.42
N LEU A 88 1.26 4.37 0.96
CA LEU A 88 2.54 4.34 1.66
C LEU A 88 2.97 5.76 2.01
N LYS A 89 3.33 5.95 3.28
CA LYS A 89 3.94 7.16 3.79
C LYS A 89 5.36 6.92 4.27
N LYS A 90 6.21 7.94 4.11
CA LYS A 90 7.58 7.93 4.62
C LYS A 90 7.78 9.04 5.64
N ASP A 91 8.24 8.67 6.84
CA ASP A 91 8.50 9.59 7.96
C ASP A 91 7.27 10.45 8.35
N ASP A 92 6.06 9.94 8.16
CA ASP A 92 4.87 10.71 8.46
C ASP A 92 4.58 10.69 9.96
N THR A 93 4.56 11.88 10.56
CA THR A 93 4.25 12.09 11.98
C THR A 93 2.85 12.67 12.20
N SER A 94 2.10 12.91 11.12
CA SER A 94 0.80 13.55 11.16
C SER A 94 -0.32 12.56 11.53
N ASN A 95 -1.46 13.09 11.98
CA ASN A 95 -2.69 12.32 12.13
C ASN A 95 -3.42 12.12 10.78
N GLU A 96 -2.75 12.27 9.63
CA GLU A 96 -3.34 12.16 8.27
C GLU A 96 -3.85 10.75 7.93
N LEU A 97 -3.65 9.78 8.81
CA LEU A 97 -4.31 8.46 8.78
C LEU A 97 -5.81 8.53 8.50
N GLY A 98 -6.50 9.58 8.95
CA GLY A 98 -7.93 9.79 8.66
C GLY A 98 -8.20 10.17 7.21
N ASP A 99 -7.34 10.99 6.61
CA ASP A 99 -7.46 11.48 5.24
C ASP A 99 -7.10 10.40 4.23
N ASP A 100 -6.04 9.62 4.48
CA ASP A 100 -5.69 8.47 3.62
C ASP A 100 -6.75 7.36 3.70
N THR A 101 -7.31 7.10 4.90
CA THR A 101 -8.41 6.13 5.05
C THR A 101 -9.61 6.58 4.21
N ARG A 102 -9.93 7.88 4.27
CA ARG A 102 -11.03 8.47 3.49
C ARG A 102 -10.76 8.38 2.00
N LYS A 103 -9.53 8.66 1.53
CA LYS A 103 -9.14 8.51 0.11
C LYS A 103 -9.39 7.09 -0.39
N ILE A 104 -8.90 6.08 0.34
CA ILE A 104 -9.11 4.67 -0.05
C ILE A 104 -10.61 4.34 -0.11
N GLN A 105 -11.39 4.77 0.88
CA GLN A 105 -12.82 4.51 0.93
C GLN A 105 -13.60 5.22 -0.19
N GLN A 106 -13.25 6.47 -0.50
CA GLN A 106 -13.98 7.29 -1.48
C GLN A 106 -13.55 7.04 -2.93
N GLU A 107 -12.35 6.52 -3.16
CA GLU A 107 -11.83 6.30 -4.51
C GLU A 107 -11.75 4.80 -4.83
N TRP A 108 -11.05 4.02 -4.01
CA TRP A 108 -10.68 2.65 -4.38
C TRP A 108 -11.73 1.61 -4.04
N PHE A 109 -12.55 1.89 -3.03
CA PHE A 109 -13.64 1.00 -2.62
C PHE A 109 -14.92 1.22 -3.42
N GLN A 110 -14.99 2.28 -4.21
CA GLN A 110 -16.16 2.63 -5.00
C GLN A 110 -16.18 1.91 -6.36
N THR A 111 -17.38 1.83 -6.95
CA THR A 111 -17.57 1.35 -8.31
C THR A 111 -16.79 2.24 -9.30
N PRO A 112 -16.07 1.68 -10.28
CA PRO A 112 -16.00 0.25 -10.63
C PRO A 112 -14.82 -0.52 -10.00
N LEU A 113 -14.01 0.09 -9.14
CA LEU A 113 -12.78 -0.55 -8.64
C LEU A 113 -13.05 -1.58 -7.55
N LEU A 114 -13.92 -1.27 -6.57
CA LEU A 114 -14.41 -2.22 -5.56
C LEU A 114 -13.31 -3.05 -4.88
N TYR A 115 -12.14 -2.44 -4.58
CA TYR A 115 -11.07 -3.16 -3.88
C TYR A 115 -11.59 -3.73 -2.56
N LYS A 116 -11.19 -4.97 -2.24
CA LYS A 116 -11.69 -5.68 -1.07
C LYS A 116 -11.08 -5.19 0.25
N TRP A 117 -9.82 -4.78 0.21
CA TRP A 117 -9.04 -4.33 1.36
C TRP A 117 -8.27 -3.06 1.02
N GLY A 118 -8.06 -2.26 2.05
CA GLY A 118 -7.17 -1.10 2.04
C GLY A 118 -6.11 -1.27 3.11
N ALA A 119 -4.91 -0.78 2.83
CA ALA A 119 -3.85 -0.67 3.82
C ALA A 119 -3.24 0.73 3.78
N ILE A 120 -2.91 1.25 4.94
CA ILE A 120 -2.02 2.40 5.10
C ILE A 120 -0.77 1.91 5.80
N ILE A 121 0.39 2.21 5.22
CA ILE A 121 1.69 1.85 5.75
C ILE A 121 2.46 3.14 5.98
N ASN A 122 3.00 3.33 7.18
CA ASN A 122 4.00 4.36 7.42
C ASN A 122 5.32 3.67 7.77
N ILE A 123 6.39 4.05 7.08
CA ILE A 123 7.74 3.57 7.35
C ILE A 123 8.63 4.77 7.68
N ASN A 124 9.30 4.69 8.82
CA ASN A 124 10.24 5.71 9.27
C ASN A 124 11.68 5.32 8.89
N SER A 125 12.53 6.33 8.73
CA SER A 125 13.95 6.19 8.39
C SER A 125 14.75 5.48 9.48
N ASP A 126 14.23 5.40 10.71
CA ASP A 126 14.79 4.59 11.81
C ASP A 126 14.37 3.10 11.76
N LYS A 127 13.69 2.69 10.68
CA LYS A 127 13.14 1.34 10.44
C LYS A 127 12.01 0.92 11.37
N THR A 128 11.42 1.86 12.11
CA THR A 128 10.10 1.62 12.72
C THR A 128 9.01 1.76 11.67
N TYR A 129 7.87 1.10 11.89
CA TYR A 129 6.76 1.15 10.96
C TYR A 129 5.40 0.96 11.66
N TYR A 130 4.36 1.40 10.97
CA TYR A 130 2.96 1.21 11.34
C TYR A 130 2.17 0.67 10.15
N ILE A 131 1.26 -0.27 10.40
CA ILE A 131 0.39 -0.85 9.39
C ILE A 131 -1.04 -0.78 9.91
N LYS A 132 -1.94 -0.24 9.09
CA LYS A 132 -3.39 -0.30 9.31
C LYS A 132 -4.06 -0.95 8.11
N VAL A 133 -4.64 -2.13 8.29
CA VAL A 133 -5.46 -2.76 7.26
C VAL A 133 -6.93 -2.63 7.64
N PHE A 134 -7.78 -2.42 6.64
CA PHE A 134 -9.23 -2.36 6.85
C PHE A 134 -9.96 -2.91 5.64
N LYS A 135 -11.15 -3.43 5.88
CA LYS A 135 -11.99 -4.07 4.86
C LYS A 135 -12.87 -3.05 4.17
N ASN A 136 -13.12 -3.25 2.89
CA ASN A 136 -14.27 -2.65 2.24
C ASN A 136 -15.56 -3.26 2.83
N GLY A 137 -16.23 -2.48 3.66
CA GLY A 137 -17.47 -2.83 4.32
C GLY A 137 -18.65 -2.08 3.71
N PRO A 138 -19.90 -2.50 3.99
CA PRO A 138 -21.05 -1.66 3.70
C PRO A 138 -20.83 -0.33 4.40
N ASN A 139 -20.89 0.77 3.63
CA ASN A 139 -20.67 2.15 4.06
C ASN A 139 -21.02 2.34 5.55
N SER A 140 -20.03 2.60 6.39
CA SER A 140 -20.23 3.03 7.78
C SER A 140 -20.62 4.52 7.82
N TYR A 141 -21.66 4.85 7.05
CA TYR A 141 -22.39 6.10 7.08
C TYR A 141 -23.85 5.77 7.43
N GLU A 142 -24.05 5.30 8.67
CA GLU A 142 -25.30 5.50 9.41
C GLU A 142 -24.98 6.32 10.65
#